data_AF-A0A2V5UMC9-F1
#
_entry.id   AF-A0A2V5UMC9-F1
#
_cell.length_a   1.000
_cell.length_b   1.000
_cell.length_c   1.000
_cell.angle_alpha   90.00
_cell.angle_beta   90.00
_cell.angle_gamma   90.00
#
_symmetry.space_group_name_H-M   'P 1'
#
loop_
_entity.id
_entity.type
_entity.pdbx_description
1 polymer ?
#
loop_
_entity_poly.entity_id
_entity_poly.type
_entity_poly.pdbx_seq_one_letter_code
_entity_poly.pdbx_strand_id
1 'polypeptide(L)' 'MKTSTLSRTAGEIRSYTQLQQQIHDALRVQHPEWVEPNGDCPTCESYESRLAELLHLSSPSEDQSVA' A
#
# COMPACT_ATOMS: atom_id res chain seq x y z
N MET A 1 19.12 -20.67 -16.55
CA MET A 1 17.80 -20.01 -16.43
C MET A 1 17.96 -18.80 -15.53
N LYS A 2 17.26 -17.71 -15.88
CA LYS A 2 17.59 -16.33 -15.54
C LYS A 2 17.36 -16.02 -14.06
N THR A 3 18.34 -15.35 -13.47
CA THR A 3 18.32 -14.70 -12.15
C THR A 3 17.34 -13.54 -12.15
N SER A 4 16.19 -13.69 -11.49
CA SER A 4 15.30 -12.57 -11.18
C SER A 4 15.08 -12.50 -9.68
N THR A 5 16.10 -11.95 -9.02
CA THR A 5 15.97 -10.87 -8.03
C THR A 5 14.70 -10.88 -7.17
N LEU A 6 14.50 -11.93 -6.38
CA LEU A 6 13.98 -11.72 -5.01
C LEU A 6 15.16 -11.26 -4.16
N SER A 7 15.76 -10.11 -4.50
CA SER A 7 16.58 -9.38 -3.53
C SER A 7 15.58 -8.81 -2.54
N ARG A 8 15.14 -9.71 -1.67
CA ARG A 8 14.66 -9.48 -0.31
C ARG A 8 15.11 -8.09 0.09
N THR A 9 14.17 -7.16 0.18
CA THR A 9 14.29 -5.99 1.03
C THR A 9 14.43 -6.50 2.47
N ALA A 10 15.58 -7.11 2.75
CA ALA A 10 16.19 -7.29 4.05
C ALA A 10 16.88 -5.99 4.47
N GLY A 11 16.46 -4.86 3.88
CA GLY A 11 16.71 -3.54 4.42
C GLY A 11 15.55 -3.26 5.36
N GLU A 12 15.84 -3.25 6.65
CA GLU A 12 15.04 -2.60 7.69
C GLU A 12 14.12 -1.54 7.09
N ILE A 13 12.81 -1.71 7.21
CA ILE A 13 11.83 -0.75 6.71
C ILE A 13 12.13 0.57 7.42
N ARG A 14 12.71 1.54 6.70
CA ARG A 14 13.17 2.81 7.28
C ARG A 14 12.03 3.80 7.48
N SER A 15 10.91 3.60 6.79
CA SER A 15 9.74 4.47 6.87
C SER A 15 8.45 3.73 6.54
N TYR A 16 7.34 4.24 7.05
CA TYR A 16 5.99 3.76 6.71
C TYR A 16 5.73 3.78 5.20
N THR A 17 6.18 4.83 4.51
CA THR A 17 6.05 4.97 3.05
C THR A 17 6.72 3.84 2.28
N GLN A 18 7.85 3.33 2.77
CA GLN A 18 8.58 2.25 2.12
C GLN A 18 7.94 0.87 2.36
N LEU A 19 7.24 0.70 3.50
CA LEU A 19 6.39 -0.47 3.74
C LEU A 19 5.14 -0.42 2.87
N GLN A 20 4.49 0.74 2.81
CA GLN A 20 3.29 0.96 2.01
C GLN A 20 3.56 0.61 0.53
N GLN A 21 4.64 1.12 -0.06
CA GLN A 21 5.01 0.80 -1.45
C GLN A 21 5.24 -0.70 -1.67
N GLN A 22 5.91 -1.38 -0.73
CA GLN A 22 6.13 -2.83 -0.85
C GLN A 22 4.83 -3.64 -0.79
N ILE A 23 3.88 -3.23 0.07
CA ILE A 23 2.55 -3.84 0.14
C ILE A 23 1.80 -3.60 -1.16
N HIS A 24 1.82 -2.38 -1.69
CA HIS A 24 1.17 -2.03 -2.96
C HIS A 24 1.71 -2.85 -4.13
N ASP A 25 3.02 -2.91 -4.29
CA ASP A 25 3.67 -3.66 -5.36
C ASP A 25 3.35 -5.16 -5.24
N ALA A 26 3.38 -5.71 -4.02
CA ALA A 26 3.03 -7.10 -3.77
C ALA A 26 1.56 -7.42 -4.06
N LEU A 27 0.64 -6.51 -3.77
CA LEU A 27 -0.79 -6.66 -4.08
C LEU A 27 -1.03 -6.66 -5.57
N ARG A 28 -0.37 -5.78 -6.34
CA ARG A 28 -0.51 -5.75 -7.81
C ARG A 28 0.06 -6.99 -8.50
N VAL A 29 1.12 -7.58 -7.95
CA VAL A 29 1.69 -8.83 -8.46
C VAL A 29 0.77 -10.03 -8.14
N GLN A 30 0.13 -10.05 -6.97
CA GLN A 30 -0.78 -11.11 -6.57
C GLN A 30 -2.15 -11.01 -7.24
N HIS A 31 -2.63 -9.78 -7.46
CA HIS A 31 -3.94 -9.46 -8.02
C HIS A 31 -3.82 -8.60 -9.28
N PRO A 32 -3.25 -9.15 -10.38
CA PRO A 32 -3.20 -8.42 -11.64
C PRO A 32 -4.61 -8.08 -12.17
N GLU A 33 -5.65 -8.79 -11.75
CA GLU A 33 -7.04 -8.50 -12.10
C GLU A 33 -7.60 -7.20 -11.51
N TRP A 34 -6.95 -6.65 -10.47
CA TRP A 34 -7.33 -5.34 -9.90
C TRP A 34 -6.66 -4.18 -10.62
N VAL A 35 -5.68 -4.45 -11.48
CA VAL A 35 -4.98 -3.44 -12.26
C VAL A 35 -5.79 -3.13 -13.51
N GLU A 36 -6.28 -1.91 -13.57
CA GLU A 36 -7.02 -1.39 -14.71
C GLU A 36 -6.09 -1.16 -15.92
N PRO A 37 -6.64 -1.03 -17.15
CA PRO A 37 -5.84 -0.88 -18.38
C PRO A 37 -4.97 0.39 -18.42
N ASN A 38 -5.36 1.42 -17.68
CA ASN A 38 -4.59 2.66 -17.45
C ASN A 38 -3.41 2.45 -16.49
N GLY A 39 -3.33 1.30 -15.81
CA GLY A 39 -2.35 1.03 -14.77
C GLY A 39 -2.78 1.54 -13.39
N ASP A 40 -4.02 1.93 -13.18
CA ASP A 40 -4.53 2.25 -11.85
C ASP A 40 -4.97 0.96 -11.13
N CYS A 41 -4.99 1.00 -9.80
CA CYS A 41 -5.50 -0.10 -8.98
C CYS A 41 -6.31 0.50 -7.83
N PRO A 42 -7.57 0.91 -8.07
CA PRO A 42 -8.39 1.57 -7.05
C PRO A 42 -8.64 0.66 -5.84
N THR A 43 -8.67 -0.65 -6.04
CA THR A 43 -8.74 -1.62 -4.94
C THR A 43 -7.49 -1.58 -4.06
N CYS A 44 -6.30 -1.49 -4.66
CA CYS A 44 -5.05 -1.37 -3.92
C CYS A 44 -5.05 -0.08 -3.07
N GLU A 45 -5.43 1.05 -3.66
CA GLU A 45 -5.52 2.34 -2.96
C GLU A 45 -6.50 2.31 -1.78
N SER A 46 -7.62 1.58 -1.91
CA SER A 46 -8.58 1.39 -0.81
C SER A 46 -7.96 0.59 0.36
N TYR A 47 -7.20 -0.46 0.06
CA TYR A 47 -6.48 -1.23 1.09
C TYR A 47 -5.40 -0.39 1.78
N GLU A 48 -4.63 0.40 1.02
CA GLU A 48 -3.62 1.30 1.57
C GLU A 48 -4.23 2.37 2.47
N SER A 49 -5.34 2.97 2.05
CA SER A 49 -6.07 3.97 2.84
C SER A 49 -6.57 3.37 4.15
N ARG A 50 -7.17 2.18 4.10
CA ARG A 50 -7.62 1.46 5.30
C ARG A 50 -6.46 1.06 6.21
N LEU A 51 -5.31 0.68 5.65
CA LEU A 51 -4.11 0.38 6.42
C LEU A 51 -3.61 1.63 7.17
N ALA A 52 -3.62 2.80 6.52
CA ALA A 52 -3.28 4.07 7.15
C ALA A 52 -4.24 4.41 8.29
N GLU A 53 -5.54 4.14 8.12
CA GLU A 53 -6.55 4.29 9.19
C GLU A 53 -6.28 3.38 10.39
N LEU A 54 -6.03 2.09 10.16
CA LEU A 54 -5.73 1.14 11.23
C LEU A 54 -4.47 1.50 12.01
N LEU A 55 -3.51 2.15 11.35
CA LEU A 55 -2.27 2.61 11.96
C LEU A 55 -2.39 4.01 12.57
N HIS A 56 -3.58 4.65 12.52
CA HIS A 56 -3.81 6.04 12.94
C HIS A 56 -2.89 7.05 12.24
N LEU A 57 -2.48 6.73 11.02
CA LEU A 57 -1.64 7.57 10.16
C LEU A 57 -2.50 8.40 9.19
N SER A 58 -3.72 7.94 8.89
CA SER A 58 -4.73 8.81 8.30
C SER A 58 -5.08 9.87 9.34
N SER A 59 -4.93 11.15 8.99
CA SER A 59 -5.40 12.24 9.83
C SER A 59 -6.82 11.90 10.31
N PRO A 60 -7.13 11.98 11.62
CA PRO A 60 -8.52 11.96 12.03
C PRO A 60 -9.16 13.13 11.28
N SER A 61 -10.08 12.83 10.37
CA SER A 61 -11.06 13.83 9.98
C SER A 61 -11.78 14.17 11.27
N GLU A 62 -11.57 15.39 11.72
CA GLU A 62 -12.18 16.03 12.87
C GLU A 62 -13.69 15.78 12.86
N ASP A 63 -14.16 14.73 13.52
CA ASP A 63 -15.52 14.68 14.06
C ASP A 63 -15.48 15.33 15.46
N GLN A 64 -15.02 16.59 15.49
CA GLN A 64 -15.21 17.50 16.61
C GLN A 64 -16.06 18.68 16.11
N SER A 65 -17.34 18.39 15.88
CA SER A 65 -18.43 19.38 15.74
C SER A 65 -19.74 18.59 15.77
N VAL A 66 -20.65 18.70 16.74
CA VAL A 66 -21.21 19.93 17.32
C VAL A 66 -21.95 19.61 18.64
N ALA A 67 -21.80 20.52 19.61
CA ALA A 67 -22.63 20.83 20.80
C ALA A 67 -22.69 19.85 21.99
#